data_AF-A0A1G9ZJY9-F1
#
_entry.id   AF-A0A1G9ZJY9-F1
#
_cell.length_a   1.000
_cell.length_b   1.000
_cell.length_c   1.000
_cell.angle_alpha   90.00
_cell.angle_beta   90.00
_cell.angle_gamma   90.00
#
_symmetry.space_group_name_H-M   'P 1'
#
loop_
_entity.id
_entity.type
_entity.pdbx_description
1 polymer ?
#
loop_
_entity_poly.entity_id
_entity_poly.type
_entity_poly.pdbx_seq_one_letter_code
_entity_poly.pdbx_strand_id
1 'polypeptide(L)' 'MLINEISNKLGVTARAIRFYEQKGLLTPTKQKENGYRTYSEQDAWRLQTIISLR' A
#
# COMPACT_ATOMS: atom_id res chain seq x y z
N MET A 1 8.54 -1.67 -2.50
CA MET A 1 7.93 -0.49 -3.13
C MET A 1 7.58 0.57 -2.10
N LEU A 2 7.81 1.84 -2.35
CA LEU A 2 7.33 2.93 -1.50
C LEU A 2 5.83 3.20 -1.73
N ILE A 3 5.21 3.97 -0.82
CA ILE A 3 3.81 4.40 -0.98
C ILE A 3 3.59 5.17 -2.30
N ASN A 4 4.62 5.86 -2.79
CA ASN A 4 4.54 6.66 -4.01
C ASN A 4 4.57 5.77 -5.27
N GLU A 5 5.31 4.66 -5.23
CA GLU A 5 5.38 3.69 -6.32
C GLU A 5 4.07 2.91 -6.44
N ILE A 6 3.55 2.41 -5.31
CA ILE A 6 2.30 1.63 -5.30
C ILE A 6 1.10 2.51 -5.67
N SER A 7 1.14 3.80 -5.28
CA SER A 7 0.18 4.83 -5.69
C SER A 7 0.15 5.01 -7.20
N ASN A 8 1.32 5.17 -7.84
CA ASN A 8 1.42 5.27 -9.29
C ASN A 8 0.99 3.98 -9.99
N LYS A 9 1.46 2.81 -9.50
CA LYS A 9 1.19 1.51 -10.12
C LYS A 9 -0.30 1.15 -10.15
N LEU A 10 -1.02 1.48 -9.09
CA LEU A 10 -2.46 1.18 -8.95
C LEU A 10 -3.36 2.35 -9.37
N GLY A 11 -2.80 3.51 -9.70
CA GLY A 11 -3.57 4.73 -9.98
C GLY A 11 -4.40 5.22 -8.79
N VAL A 12 -3.99 4.89 -7.56
CA VAL A 12 -4.68 5.33 -6.33
C VAL A 12 -3.88 6.35 -5.57
N THR A 13 -4.57 7.24 -4.86
CA THR A 13 -3.91 8.24 -4.04
C THR A 13 -3.23 7.59 -2.82
N ALA A 14 -2.11 8.17 -2.38
CA ALA A 14 -1.46 7.79 -1.11
C ALA A 14 -2.41 7.90 0.11
N ARG A 15 -3.49 8.67 0.00
CA ARG A 15 -4.56 8.75 1.01
C ARG A 15 -5.41 7.48 1.04
N ALA A 16 -5.78 6.93 -0.11
CA ALA A 16 -6.49 5.65 -0.20
C ALA A 16 -5.64 4.52 0.39
N ILE A 17 -4.36 4.47 0.07
CA ILE A 17 -3.43 3.47 0.63
C ILE A 17 -3.36 3.58 2.16
N ARG A 18 -3.22 4.80 2.70
CA ARG A 18 -3.27 5.04 4.15
C ARG A 18 -4.60 4.65 4.79
N PHE A 19 -5.71 4.82 4.07
CA PHE A 19 -7.02 4.39 4.55
C PHE A 19 -7.10 2.87 4.70
N TYR A 20 -6.60 2.12 3.71
CA TYR A 20 -6.54 0.66 3.79
C TYR A 20 -5.53 0.16 4.84
N GLU A 21 -4.41 0.87 5.02
CA GLU A 21 -3.46 0.64 6.11
C GLU A 21 -4.14 0.81 7.48
N GLN A 22 -4.88 1.92 7.67
CA GLN A 22 -5.59 2.20 8.92
C GLN A 22 -6.73 1.19 9.18
N LYS A 23 -7.33 0.65 8.13
CA LYS A 23 -8.31 -0.45 8.21
C LYS A 23 -7.67 -1.81 8.52
N GLY A 24 -6.34 -1.93 8.55
CA GLY A 24 -5.64 -3.19 8.77
C GLY A 24 -5.67 -4.14 7.57
N LEU A 25 -6.03 -3.64 6.39
CA LEU A 25 -6.08 -4.42 5.14
C LEU A 25 -4.70 -4.58 4.48
N LEU A 26 -3.75 -3.73 4.87
CA LEU A 26 -2.37 -3.73 4.40
C LEU A 26 -1.41 -3.96 5.56
N THR A 27 -0.38 -4.75 5.30
CA THR A 27 0.71 -5.04 6.24
C THR A 27 2.01 -4.46 5.69
N PRO A 28 2.17 -3.11 5.70
CA PRO A 28 3.40 -2.51 5.24
C PRO A 28 4.55 -2.96 6.13
N THR A 29 5.67 -3.28 5.51
CA THR A 29 6.91 -3.52 6.23
C THR A 29 7.47 -2.16 6.66
N LYS A 30 7.55 -1.93 7.96
CA LYS A 30 8.33 -0.80 8.48
C LYS A 30 9.81 -1.17 8.41
N GLN A 31 10.56 -0.50 7.55
CA GLN A 31 12.01 -0.58 7.65
C GLN A 31 12.45 0.10 8.94
N LYS A 32 13.05 -0.69 9.84
CA LYS A 32 13.59 -0.18 11.12
C LYS A 32 14.69 0.86 10.93
N GLU A 33 15.36 0.86 9.78
CA GLU A 33 16.54 1.68 9.52
C GLU A 33 16.21 3.12 9.14
N ASN A 34 15.23 3.34 8.25
CA ASN A 34 14.90 4.69 7.75
C ASN A 34 13.50 5.18 8.13
N GLY A 35 12.70 4.38 8.84
CA GLY A 35 11.32 4.76 9.19
C GLY A 35 10.33 4.81 8.01
N TYR A 36 10.79 4.55 6.79
CA TYR A 36 9.94 4.44 5.61
C TYR A 36 9.11 3.14 5.64
N ARG A 37 7.90 3.25 5.11
CA ARG A 37 6.99 2.12 4.90
C ARG A 37 7.22 1.57 3.51
N THR A 38 7.65 0.32 3.45
CA THR A 38 7.79 -0.41 2.20
C THR A 38 6.64 -1.40 2.07
N TYR A 39 6.02 -1.37 0.91
CA TYR A 39 4.99 -2.29 0.47
C TYR A 39 5.64 -3.36 -0.40
N SER A 40 5.24 -4.61 -0.17
CA SER A 40 5.64 -5.73 -1.01
C SER A 40 4.72 -5.83 -2.22
N GLU A 41 5.09 -6.65 -3.21
CA GLU A 41 4.20 -6.96 -4.33
C GLU A 41 2.89 -7.62 -3.88
N GLN A 42 2.93 -8.36 -2.77
CA GLN A 42 1.74 -8.95 -2.16
C GLN A 42 0.76 -7.89 -1.67
N ASP A 43 1.26 -6.78 -1.10
CA ASP A 43 0.43 -5.64 -0.70
C ASP A 43 -0.20 -4.96 -1.92
N ALA A 44 0.56 -4.85 -3.02
CA ALA A 44 0.06 -4.29 -4.27
C ALA A 44 -1.05 -5.14 -4.88
N TRP A 45 -0.88 -6.46 -4.91
CA TRP A 45 -1.91 -7.39 -5.34
C TRP A 45 -3.15 -7.31 -4.46
N ARG A 46 -2.99 -7.27 -3.13
CA ARG A 46 -4.11 -7.11 -2.19
C ARG A 46 -4.90 -5.83 -2.45
N LEU A 47 -4.19 -4.70 -2.56
CA LEU A 47 -4.79 -3.42 -2.91
C LEU A 47 -5.54 -3.50 -4.24
N GLN A 48 -4.93 -4.09 -5.27
CA GLN A 48 -5.55 -4.23 -6.58
C GLN A 48 -6.84 -5.04 -6.51
N THR A 49 -6.85 -6.15 -5.77
CA THR A 49 -8.05 -6.96 -5.54
C THR A 49 -9.12 -6.17 -4.80
N ILE A 50 -8.77 -5.43 -3.74
CA ILE A 50 -9.73 -4.60 -2.98
C ILE A 50 -10.34 -3.51 -3.88
N ILE A 51 -9.52 -2.87 -4.71
CA ILE A 51 -9.99 -1.82 -5.65
C ILE A 51 -10.85 -2.44 -6.75
N SER A 52 -10.50 -3.63 -7.24
CA SER A 52 -11.26 -4.34 -8.29
C SER A 52 -12.58 -4.94 -7.78
N LEU A 53 -12.73 -5.13 -6.47
CA LEU A 53 -13.97 -5.60 -5.82
C LEU A 53 -14.93 -4.45 -5.45
N ARG A 54 -14.56 -3.21 -5.77
CA ARG A 54 -15.37 -2.01 -5.56
C ARG A 54 -16.20 -1.69 -6.79
#